data_AF-A0A098EKG7-F1
#
_entry.id   AF-A0A098EKG7-F1
#
_cell.length_a   1.000
_cell.length_b   1.000
_cell.length_c   1.000
_cell.angle_alpha   90.00
_cell.angle_beta   90.00
_cell.angle_gamma   90.00
#
_symmetry.space_group_name_H-M   'P 1'
#
loop_
_entity.id
_entity.type
_entity.pdbx_description
1 polymer ?
#
loop_
_entity_poly.entity_id
_entity_poly.type
_entity_poly.pdbx_seq_one_letter_code
_entity_poly.pdbx_strand_id
1 'polypeptide(L)'
;MIKWKWACGILAILVASLAFLLVAQHRQVEKAVIKDYVLQHASVEQALQIGIEEYKESQNAEALADDLIIAYGAADGLYGLPNDLKAAPGFVYFSNMEFFYKVQDQFDFYLPIGIREIMDDAKDGVLTEKSYAKLIGYHQLLEEFNQLALSGNIDKKNAKDYEEDFEAFYAANEEKMTELIN
;
A
#
# COMPACT_ATOMS: atom_id res chain seq x y z
N MET A 1 -48.32 -32.07 -7.95
CA MET A 1 -46.87 -32.26 -8.15
C MET A 1 -46.13 -31.12 -8.89
N ILE A 2 -46.79 -30.06 -9.37
CA ILE A 2 -46.11 -28.99 -10.12
C ILE A 2 -45.56 -27.88 -9.20
N LYS A 3 -46.26 -27.54 -8.11
CA LYS A 3 -45.91 -26.43 -7.21
C LYS A 3 -44.53 -26.55 -6.54
N TRP A 4 -44.07 -27.75 -6.20
CA TRP A 4 -42.74 -27.94 -5.59
C TRP A 4 -41.60 -27.72 -6.58
N LYS A 5 -41.78 -28.08 -7.86
CA LYS A 5 -40.79 -27.82 -8.92
C LYS A 5 -40.63 -26.32 -9.17
N TRP A 6 -41.73 -25.57 -9.13
CA TRP A 6 -41.70 -24.10 -9.22
C TRP A 6 -41.04 -23.48 -7.98
N ALA A 7 -41.35 -23.95 -6.78
CA ALA A 7 -40.71 -23.48 -5.55
C ALA A 7 -39.19 -23.74 -5.55
N CYS A 8 -38.75 -24.93 -5.97
CA CYS A 8 -37.33 -25.25 -6.11
C CYS A 8 -36.64 -24.41 -7.21
N GLY A 9 -37.32 -24.16 -8.33
CA GLY A 9 -36.79 -23.30 -9.40
C GLY A 9 -36.60 -21.85 -8.96
N ILE A 10 -37.59 -21.27 -8.27
CA ILE A 10 -37.49 -19.92 -7.70
C ILE A 10 -36.37 -19.86 -6.66
N LEU A 11 -36.28 -20.87 -5.78
CA LEU A 11 -35.20 -20.94 -4.79
C LEU A 11 -33.82 -21.01 -5.45
N ALA A 12 -33.65 -21.81 -6.50
CA ALA A 12 -32.38 -21.90 -7.23
C ALA A 12 -31.98 -20.56 -7.87
N ILE A 13 -32.94 -19.81 -8.42
CA ILE A 13 -32.70 -18.47 -8.97
C ILE A 13 -32.27 -17.51 -7.87
N LEU A 14 -32.97 -17.50 -6.72
CA LEU A 14 -32.63 -16.64 -5.59
C LEU A 14 -31.23 -16.94 -5.04
N VAL A 15 -30.87 -18.22 -4.92
CA VAL A 15 -29.54 -18.64 -4.48
C VAL A 15 -28.46 -18.19 -5.49
N ALA A 16 -28.70 -18.36 -6.79
CA ALA A 16 -27.76 -17.91 -7.82
C ALA A 16 -27.60 -16.38 -7.83
N SER A 17 -28.69 -15.62 -7.69
CA SER A 17 -28.65 -14.16 -7.59
C SER A 17 -27.91 -13.70 -6.34
N LEU A 18 -28.13 -14.35 -5.19
CA LEU A 18 -27.41 -14.02 -3.96
C LEU A 18 -25.92 -14.31 -4.07
N ALA A 19 -25.54 -15.46 -4.66
CA ALA A 19 -24.14 -15.80 -4.92
C ALA A 19 -23.48 -14.77 -5.84
N PHE A 20 -24.17 -14.34 -6.91
CA PHE A 20 -23.68 -13.29 -7.81
C PHE A 20 -23.45 -11.96 -7.07
N LEU A 21 -24.40 -11.52 -6.23
CA LEU A 21 -24.27 -10.29 -5.45
C LEU A 21 -23.09 -10.35 -4.48
N LEU A 22 -22.89 -11.48 -3.80
CA LEU A 22 -21.75 -11.67 -2.90
C LEU A 22 -20.41 -11.58 -3.63
N VAL A 23 -20.30 -12.21 -4.81
CA VAL A 23 -19.09 -12.13 -5.64
C VAL A 23 -18.85 -10.71 -6.15
N ALA A 24 -19.91 -10.01 -6.57
CA ALA A 24 -19.81 -8.63 -7.04
C ALA A 24 -19.36 -7.68 -5.91
N GLN A 25 -19.95 -7.82 -4.72
CA GLN A 25 -19.56 -7.04 -3.54
C GLN A 25 -18.12 -7.35 -3.13
N HIS A 26 -17.72 -8.63 -3.14
CA HIS A 26 -16.36 -9.03 -2.80
C HIS A 26 -15.32 -8.34 -3.69
N ARG A 27 -15.51 -8.38 -5.02
CA ARG A 27 -14.61 -7.71 -5.98
C ARG A 27 -14.59 -6.19 -5.83
N GLN A 28 -15.72 -5.57 -5.50
CA GLN A 28 -15.77 -4.12 -5.27
C GLN A 28 -15.00 -3.72 -4.01
N VAL A 29 -15.16 -4.47 -2.92
CA VAL A 29 -14.43 -4.20 -1.67
C VAL A 29 -12.95 -4.47 -1.85
N GLU A 30 -12.55 -5.61 -2.43
CA GLU A 30 -11.15 -5.95 -2.73
C GLU A 30 -10.47 -4.81 -3.48
N LYS A 31 -11.08 -4.34 -4.57
CA LYS A 31 -10.58 -3.22 -5.36
C LYS A 31 -10.49 -1.93 -4.55
N ALA A 32 -11.50 -1.61 -3.75
CA ALA A 32 -11.50 -0.38 -2.96
C ALA A 32 -10.36 -0.39 -1.94
N VAL A 33 -10.10 -1.53 -1.32
CA VAL A 33 -9.02 -1.68 -0.34
C VAL A 33 -7.64 -1.63 -1.00
N ILE A 34 -7.43 -2.32 -2.13
CA ILE A 34 -6.16 -2.21 -2.89
C ILE A 34 -5.91 -0.76 -3.31
N LYS A 35 -6.95 -0.08 -3.79
CA LYS A 35 -6.86 1.33 -4.18
C LYS A 35 -6.47 2.22 -3.01
N ASP A 36 -7.06 2.01 -1.84
CA ASP A 36 -6.72 2.75 -0.61
C ASP A 36 -5.26 2.52 -0.21
N TYR A 37 -4.80 1.27 -0.23
CA TYR A 37 -3.41 0.90 0.01
C TYR A 37 -2.42 1.62 -0.93
N VAL A 38 -2.72 1.65 -2.23
CA VAL A 38 -1.89 2.37 -3.21
C VAL A 38 -1.92 3.89 -3.00
N LEU A 39 -3.07 4.47 -2.67
CA LEU A 39 -3.18 5.91 -2.39
C LEU A 39 -2.45 6.31 -1.10
N GLN A 40 -2.35 5.40 -0.14
CA GLN A 40 -1.56 5.62 1.07
C GLN A 40 -0.06 5.72 0.74
N HIS A 41 0.46 4.89 -0.17
CA HIS A 41 1.85 5.02 -0.67
C HIS A 41 2.12 6.38 -1.31
N ALA A 42 1.18 6.88 -2.12
CA ALA A 42 1.25 8.22 -2.71
C ALA A 42 1.27 9.33 -1.67
N SER A 43 0.53 9.15 -0.57
CA SER A 43 0.50 10.11 0.53
C SER A 43 1.84 10.14 1.28
N VAL A 44 2.49 8.99 1.48
CA VAL A 44 3.83 8.92 2.08
C VAL A 44 4.87 9.54 1.17
N GLU A 45 4.84 9.21 -0.13
CA GLU A 45 5.75 9.76 -1.13
C GLU A 45 5.72 11.28 -1.17
N GLN A 46 4.51 11.86 -1.26
CA GLN A 46 4.32 13.30 -1.28
C GLN A 46 4.84 13.97 0.00
N ALA A 47 4.59 13.38 1.17
CA ALA A 47 5.09 13.90 2.44
C ALA A 47 6.63 13.87 2.50
N LEU A 48 7.25 12.80 2.00
CA LEU A 48 8.71 12.72 1.88
C LEU A 48 9.25 13.75 0.89
N GLN A 49 8.59 13.92 -0.26
CA GLN A 49 9.01 14.88 -1.28
C GLN A 49 9.10 16.29 -0.70
N ILE A 50 8.04 16.72 0.01
CA ILE A 50 7.97 18.04 0.65
C ILE A 50 9.14 18.22 1.62
N GLY A 51 9.32 17.29 2.57
CA GLY A 51 10.41 17.40 3.55
C GLY A 51 11.80 17.39 2.92
N ILE A 52 12.01 16.58 1.88
CA ILE A 52 13.27 16.54 1.13
C ILE A 52 13.54 17.87 0.42
N GLU A 53 12.54 18.46 -0.23
CA GLU A 53 12.67 19.73 -0.94
C GLU A 53 12.93 20.89 0.03
N GLU A 54 12.19 20.97 1.13
CA GLU A 54 12.37 21.99 2.15
C GLU A 54 13.74 21.89 2.83
N TYR A 55 14.23 20.68 3.09
CA TYR A 55 15.59 20.49 3.62
C TYR A 55 16.66 20.89 2.60
N LYS A 56 16.49 20.59 1.30
CA LYS A 56 17.44 21.02 0.26
C LYS A 56 17.61 22.54 0.24
N GLU A 57 16.53 23.28 0.43
CA GLU A 57 16.56 24.74 0.43
C GLU A 57 17.07 25.35 1.75
N SER A 58 16.60 24.82 2.89
CA SER A 58 16.87 25.42 4.21
C SER A 58 18.12 24.88 4.90
N GLN A 59 18.55 23.66 4.57
CA GLN A 59 19.55 22.88 5.30
C GLN A 59 19.25 22.76 6.80
N ASN A 60 17.98 22.87 7.20
CA ASN A 60 17.55 22.81 8.59
C ASN A 60 17.07 21.39 8.93
N ALA A 61 17.90 20.64 9.66
CA ALA A 61 17.57 19.27 10.07
C ALA A 61 16.40 19.21 11.07
N GLU A 62 16.23 20.21 11.94
CA GLU A 62 15.12 20.23 12.90
C GLU A 62 13.78 20.44 12.19
N ALA A 63 13.73 21.31 11.17
CA ALA A 63 12.55 21.47 10.32
C ALA A 63 12.23 20.19 9.54
N LEU A 64 13.25 19.53 8.98
CA LEU A 64 13.06 18.23 8.33
C LEU A 64 12.44 17.20 9.30
N ALA A 65 12.89 17.17 10.55
CA ALA A 65 12.33 16.25 11.54
C ALA A 65 10.82 16.49 11.75
N ASP A 66 10.40 17.76 11.83
CA ASP A 66 8.98 18.12 11.97
C ASP A 66 8.15 17.68 10.75
N ASP A 67 8.68 17.85 9.53
CA ASP A 67 8.00 17.40 8.31
C ASP A 67 7.90 15.88 8.22
N LEU A 68 8.95 15.16 8.63
CA LEU A 68 8.99 13.70 8.63
C LEU A 68 7.99 13.06 9.59
N ILE A 69 7.46 13.79 10.59
CA ILE A 69 6.36 13.30 11.43
C ILE A 69 5.13 12.95 10.57
N ILE A 70 4.87 13.71 9.52
CA ILE A 70 3.73 13.49 8.63
C ILE A 70 3.96 12.21 7.80
N ALA A 71 5.15 12.08 7.22
CA ALA A 71 5.52 10.89 6.44
C ALA A 71 5.52 9.62 7.32
N TYR A 72 6.03 9.72 8.55
CA TYR A 72 6.01 8.63 9.54
C TYR A 72 4.57 8.20 9.86
N GLY A 73 3.68 9.15 10.17
CA GLY A 73 2.29 8.84 10.48
C GLY A 73 1.55 8.18 9.30
N ALA A 74 1.85 8.61 8.07
CA ALA A 74 1.30 7.99 6.87
C ALA A 74 1.87 6.57 6.63
N ALA A 75 3.18 6.37 6.86
CA ALA A 75 3.83 5.08 6.68
C ALA A 75 3.39 4.05 7.74
N ASP A 76 3.17 4.46 8.99
CA ASP A 76 2.64 3.58 10.05
C ASP A 76 1.25 3.03 9.69
N GLY A 77 0.46 3.82 8.94
CA GLY A 77 -0.81 3.39 8.38
C GLY A 77 -0.71 2.25 7.36
N LEU A 78 0.38 2.14 6.61
CA LEU A 78 0.58 1.09 5.60
C LEU A 78 0.66 -0.31 6.24
N TYR A 79 1.34 -0.42 7.38
CA TYR A 79 1.41 -1.66 8.14
C TYR A 79 0.03 -2.10 8.67
N GLY A 80 -0.86 -1.15 8.94
CA GLY A 80 -2.21 -1.38 9.46
C GLY A 80 -3.29 -1.70 8.42
N LEU A 81 -3.03 -1.49 7.13
CA LEU A 81 -4.01 -1.59 6.04
C LEU A 81 -3.82 -2.86 5.19
N PRO A 82 -4.83 -3.74 5.10
CA PRO A 82 -5.50 -4.39 6.21
C PRO A 82 -5.23 -5.90 6.15
N ASN A 83 -4.42 -6.37 7.08
CA ASN A 83 -4.13 -7.79 7.28
C ASN A 83 -5.33 -8.60 7.80
N ASP A 84 -6.43 -7.92 8.16
CA ASP A 84 -7.59 -8.50 8.86
C ASP A 84 -8.95 -8.27 8.19
N LEU A 85 -9.04 -7.64 7.01
CA LEU A 85 -10.33 -7.53 6.32
C LEU A 85 -10.74 -8.91 5.79
N LYS A 86 -11.72 -9.51 6.45
CA LYS A 86 -12.39 -10.75 6.03
C LYS A 86 -13.71 -10.42 5.35
N ALA A 87 -13.84 -10.75 4.07
CA ALA A 87 -15.11 -10.77 3.36
C ALA A 87 -16.04 -11.80 3.99
N ALA A 88 -17.32 -11.49 4.23
CA ALA A 88 -18.29 -12.51 4.68
C ALA A 88 -18.38 -13.65 3.65
N PRO A 89 -18.28 -14.95 4.04
CA PRO A 89 -18.34 -15.52 5.40
C PRO A 89 -16.99 -15.75 6.13
N GLY A 90 -15.89 -15.13 5.70
CA GLY A 90 -14.59 -15.19 6.37
C GLY A 90 -13.37 -15.22 5.44
N PHE A 91 -13.53 -14.96 4.13
CA PHE A 91 -12.45 -15.02 3.15
C PHE A 91 -11.56 -13.78 3.24
N VAL A 92 -10.24 -13.97 3.26
CA VAL A 92 -9.27 -12.86 3.21
C VAL A 92 -9.30 -12.24 1.82
N TYR A 93 -9.43 -10.91 1.71
CA TYR A 93 -9.51 -10.23 0.40
C TYR A 93 -8.25 -10.40 -0.45
N PHE A 94 -7.09 -10.62 0.16
CA PHE A 94 -5.78 -10.66 -0.51
C PHE A 94 -5.20 -12.07 -0.64
N SER A 95 -6.01 -13.14 -0.46
CA SER A 95 -5.48 -14.50 -0.28
C SER A 95 -4.63 -15.04 -1.44
N ASN A 96 -4.66 -14.41 -2.62
CA ASN A 96 -3.91 -14.82 -3.82
C ASN A 96 -3.00 -13.69 -4.37
N MET A 97 -2.68 -12.68 -3.55
CA MET A 97 -1.78 -11.59 -3.93
C MET A 97 -0.42 -11.78 -3.25
N GLU A 98 0.44 -12.62 -3.84
CA GLU A 98 1.76 -12.97 -3.31
C GLU A 98 2.68 -11.75 -3.22
N PHE A 99 2.73 -10.94 -4.28
CA PHE A 99 3.62 -9.80 -4.36
C PHE A 99 3.15 -8.62 -3.53
N PHE A 100 1.83 -8.47 -3.33
CA PHE A 100 1.32 -7.57 -2.29
C PHE A 100 1.96 -7.86 -0.93
N TYR A 101 1.95 -9.13 -0.48
CA TYR A 101 2.54 -9.49 0.81
C TYR A 101 4.06 -9.32 0.83
N LYS A 102 4.75 -9.58 -0.29
CA LYS A 102 6.20 -9.33 -0.36
C LYS A 102 6.55 -7.84 -0.22
N VAL A 103 5.81 -6.95 -0.89
CA VAL A 103 5.98 -5.50 -0.73
C VAL A 103 5.67 -5.10 0.70
N GLN A 104 4.58 -5.58 1.27
CA GLN A 104 4.20 -5.27 2.63
C GLN A 104 5.25 -5.70 3.67
N ASP A 105 5.69 -6.96 3.60
CA ASP A 105 6.59 -7.54 4.60
C ASP A 105 8.03 -7.02 4.47
N GLN A 106 8.47 -6.73 3.24
CA GLN A 106 9.85 -6.30 3.00
C GLN A 106 10.01 -4.80 2.90
N PHE A 107 8.99 -4.04 2.53
CA PHE A 107 9.09 -2.59 2.40
C PHE A 107 8.24 -1.87 3.43
N ASP A 108 6.93 -2.07 3.42
CA ASP A 108 6.00 -1.28 4.22
C ASP A 108 6.20 -1.46 5.72
N PHE A 109 6.60 -2.67 6.14
CA PHE A 109 6.94 -2.95 7.53
C PHE A 109 8.12 -2.11 8.05
N TYR A 110 9.15 -1.95 7.23
CA TYR A 110 10.40 -1.28 7.63
C TYR A 110 10.40 0.22 7.35
N LEU A 111 9.58 0.69 6.42
CA LEU A 111 9.47 2.09 6.04
C LEU A 111 9.23 3.03 7.23
N PRO A 112 8.22 2.83 8.10
CA PRO A 112 8.00 3.71 9.25
C PRO A 112 9.15 3.66 10.26
N ILE A 113 9.82 2.52 10.40
CA ILE A 113 11.00 2.37 11.27
C ILE A 113 12.15 3.23 10.74
N GLY A 114 12.44 3.12 9.44
CA GLY A 114 13.50 3.89 8.80
C GLY A 114 13.24 5.40 8.79
N ILE A 115 12.00 5.83 8.51
CA ILE A 115 11.64 7.25 8.58
C ILE A 115 11.82 7.78 10.01
N ARG A 116 11.40 7.01 11.02
CA ARG A 116 11.57 7.40 12.42
C ARG A 116 13.03 7.53 12.83
N GLU A 117 13.90 6.60 12.42
CA GLU A 117 15.35 6.69 12.68
C GLU A 117 15.92 8.00 12.12
N ILE A 118 15.56 8.34 10.88
CA ILE A 118 16.03 9.57 10.22
C ILE A 118 15.47 10.82 10.91
N MET A 119 14.20 10.78 11.32
CA MET A 119 13.55 11.86 12.07
C MET A 119 14.22 12.09 13.43
N ASP A 120 14.52 11.03 14.18
CA ASP A 120 15.21 11.11 15.47
C ASP A 120 16.64 11.68 15.29
N ASP A 121 17.39 11.20 14.28
CA ASP A 121 18.71 11.77 13.92
C ASP A 121 18.63 13.26 13.57
N ALA A 122 17.62 13.65 12.79
CA ALA A 122 17.43 15.02 12.33
C ALA A 122 17.09 15.98 13.49
N LYS A 123 16.23 15.52 14.41
CA LYS A 123 15.85 16.26 15.62
C LYS A 123 17.02 16.51 16.56
N ASP A 124 17.92 15.54 16.69
CA ASP A 124 19.12 15.66 17.51
C ASP A 124 20.24 16.49 16.80
N GLY A 125 19.98 17.00 15.60
CA GLY A 125 20.93 17.79 14.81
C GLY A 125 22.09 16.97 14.24
N VAL A 126 21.93 15.65 14.18
CA VAL A 126 22.96 14.69 13.76
C VAL A 126 22.60 13.98 12.46
N LEU A 127 21.72 14.56 11.63
CA LEU A 127 21.37 14.02 10.32
C LEU A 127 22.62 13.75 9.49
N THR A 128 22.93 12.47 9.29
CA THR A 128 24.11 12.06 8.53
C THR A 128 23.81 12.02 7.03
N GLU A 129 24.85 12.09 6.20
CA GLU A 129 24.72 11.86 4.75
C GLU A 129 24.10 10.48 4.45
N LYS A 130 24.39 9.46 5.29
CA LYS A 130 23.80 8.13 5.17
C LYS A 130 22.29 8.17 5.44
N SER A 131 21.86 8.80 6.54
CA SER A 131 20.45 8.91 6.92
C SER A 131 19.67 9.69 5.87
N TYR A 132 20.25 10.77 5.32
CA TYR A 132 19.64 11.52 4.24
C TYR A 132 19.59 10.73 2.92
N ALA A 133 20.64 10.00 2.55
CA ALA A 133 20.62 9.12 1.38
C ALA A 133 19.56 8.02 1.49
N LYS A 134 19.38 7.45 2.70
CA LYS A 134 18.31 6.48 3.00
C LYS A 134 16.92 7.10 2.78
N LEU A 135 16.70 8.35 3.20
CA LEU A 135 15.46 9.10 2.95
C LEU A 135 15.16 9.25 1.45
N ILE A 136 16.16 9.65 0.66
CA ILE A 136 16.05 9.76 -0.79
C ILE A 136 15.73 8.39 -1.42
N GLY A 137 16.36 7.32 -0.92
CA GLY A 137 16.09 5.96 -1.36
C GLY A 137 14.64 5.54 -1.16
N TYR A 138 14.06 5.85 0.01
CA TYR A 138 12.64 5.59 0.28
C TYR A 138 11.72 6.39 -0.63
N HIS A 139 11.99 7.68 -0.83
CA HIS A 139 11.22 8.50 -1.76
C HIS A 139 11.24 7.91 -3.17
N GLN A 140 12.40 7.51 -3.69
CA GLN A 140 12.51 6.90 -5.03
C GLN A 140 11.74 5.58 -5.14
N LEU A 141 11.81 4.71 -4.13
CA LEU A 141 11.05 3.46 -4.13
C LEU A 141 9.54 3.73 -4.18
N LEU A 142 9.07 4.68 -3.38
CA LEU A 142 7.66 5.07 -3.38
C LEU A 142 7.24 5.71 -4.70
N GLU A 143 8.09 6.56 -5.28
CA GLU A 143 7.85 7.17 -6.59
C GLU A 143 7.69 6.08 -7.66
N GLU A 144 8.62 5.12 -7.73
CA GLU A 144 8.57 3.99 -8.67
C GLU A 144 7.32 3.11 -8.46
N PHE A 145 6.98 2.81 -7.21
CA PHE A 145 5.76 2.10 -6.86
C PHE A 145 4.51 2.84 -7.37
N ASN A 146 4.43 4.15 -7.09
CA ASN A 146 3.30 4.99 -7.47
C ASN A 146 3.19 5.13 -9.00
N GLN A 147 4.32 5.26 -9.70
CA GLN A 147 4.34 5.32 -11.17
C GLN A 147 3.74 4.05 -11.79
N LEU A 148 4.01 2.86 -11.21
CA LEU A 148 3.43 1.60 -11.65
C LEU A 148 1.95 1.50 -11.25
N ALA A 149 1.67 1.59 -9.95
CA ALA A 149 0.35 1.28 -9.39
C ALA A 149 -0.73 2.32 -9.74
N LEU A 150 -0.36 3.60 -9.91
CA LEU A 150 -1.28 4.67 -10.32
C LEU A 150 -1.34 4.89 -11.83
N SER A 151 -0.57 4.14 -12.63
CA SER A 151 -0.60 4.28 -14.09
C SER A 151 -1.99 4.01 -14.68
N GLY A 152 -2.37 4.81 -15.67
CA GLY A 152 -3.62 4.62 -16.42
C GLY A 152 -4.88 4.98 -15.63
N ASN A 153 -5.98 4.26 -15.88
CA ASN A 153 -7.25 4.50 -15.19
C ASN A 153 -7.42 3.51 -14.02
N ILE A 154 -7.12 3.99 -12.82
CA ILE A 154 -7.21 3.26 -11.54
C ILE A 154 -8.61 2.65 -11.34
N ASP A 155 -9.68 3.35 -11.76
CA ASP A 155 -11.05 2.85 -11.65
C ASP A 155 -11.36 1.72 -12.63
N LYS A 156 -10.44 1.36 -13.53
CA LYS A 156 -10.54 0.16 -14.38
C LYS A 156 -9.66 -1.00 -13.92
N LYS A 157 -8.65 -0.76 -13.08
CA LYS A 157 -7.78 -1.82 -12.55
C LYS A 157 -8.56 -2.81 -11.69
N ASN A 158 -8.23 -4.08 -11.81
CA ASN A 158 -8.70 -5.17 -10.95
C ASN A 158 -7.54 -5.72 -10.10
N ALA A 159 -7.82 -6.64 -9.18
CA ALA A 159 -6.80 -7.17 -8.26
C ALA A 159 -5.59 -7.81 -8.98
N LYS A 160 -5.81 -8.48 -10.13
CA LYS A 160 -4.73 -9.05 -10.93
C LYS A 160 -3.84 -7.98 -11.54
N ASP A 161 -4.41 -6.87 -12.01
CA ASP A 161 -3.63 -5.78 -12.60
C ASP A 161 -2.70 -5.16 -11.54
N TYR A 162 -3.19 -5.00 -10.31
CA TYR A 162 -2.36 -4.53 -9.19
C TYR A 162 -1.30 -5.55 -8.77
N GLU A 163 -1.64 -6.84 -8.74
CA GLU A 163 -0.66 -7.88 -8.45
C GLU A 163 0.49 -7.89 -9.46
N GLU A 164 0.20 -7.68 -10.74
CA GLU A 164 1.22 -7.52 -11.80
C GLU A 164 2.08 -6.26 -11.56
N ASP A 165 1.47 -5.14 -11.14
CA ASP A 165 2.22 -3.92 -10.79
C ASP A 165 3.15 -4.15 -9.58
N PHE A 166 2.69 -4.87 -8.56
CA PHE A 166 3.47 -5.21 -7.37
C PHE A 166 4.60 -6.18 -7.67
N GLU A 167 4.36 -7.17 -8.54
CA GLU A 167 5.39 -8.06 -9.06
C GLU A 167 6.48 -7.28 -9.79
N ALA A 168 6.09 -6.39 -10.70
CA ALA A 168 7.02 -5.57 -11.47
C ALA A 168 7.84 -4.65 -10.56
N PHE A 169 7.20 -4.02 -9.57
CA PHE A 169 7.88 -3.19 -8.58
C PHE A 169 8.90 -4.01 -7.76
N TYR A 170 8.46 -5.12 -7.17
CA TYR A 170 9.30 -5.94 -6.30
C TYR A 170 10.49 -6.49 -7.06
N ALA A 171 10.27 -7.05 -8.25
CA ALA A 171 11.34 -7.63 -9.07
C ALA A 171 12.40 -6.60 -9.51
N ALA A 172 11.99 -5.33 -9.70
CA ALA A 172 12.92 -4.26 -10.04
C ALA A 172 13.72 -3.73 -8.83
N ASN A 173 13.18 -3.86 -7.61
CA ASN A 173 13.65 -3.12 -6.44
C ASN A 173 14.06 -3.99 -5.23
N GLU A 174 14.01 -5.32 -5.32
CA GLU A 174 14.33 -6.23 -4.22
C GLU A 174 15.68 -5.94 -3.55
N GLU A 175 16.73 -5.73 -4.34
CA GLU A 175 18.07 -5.42 -3.83
C GLU A 175 18.10 -4.07 -3.11
N LYS A 176 17.53 -3.03 -3.72
CA LYS A 176 17.47 -1.67 -3.16
C LYS A 176 16.66 -1.61 -1.86
N MET A 177 15.54 -2.34 -1.78
CA MET A 177 14.76 -2.48 -0.55
C MET A 177 15.62 -3.11 0.55
N THR A 178 16.30 -4.22 0.22
CA THR A 178 17.20 -4.90 1.16
C THR A 178 18.34 -4.00 1.65
N GLU A 179 18.95 -3.20 0.77
CA GLU A 179 20.02 -2.27 1.13
C GLU A 179 19.55 -1.14 2.04
N LEU A 180 18.33 -0.64 1.87
CA LEU A 180 17.79 0.45 2.71
C LEU A 180 17.38 -0.03 4.10
N ILE A 181 17.09 -1.31 4.27
CA ILE A 181 16.68 -1.91 5.54
C ILE A 181 17.89 -2.27 6.42
N ASN A 182 19.02 -2.66 5.81
CA ASN A 182 20.23 -3.12 6.51
C ASN A 182 21.28 -2.01 6.75
#